data_AF-A0A423XD03-F1
#
_entry.id   AF-A0A423XD03-F1
#
_cell.length_a   1.000
_cell.length_b   1.000
_cell.length_c   1.000
_cell.angle_alpha   90.00
_cell.angle_beta   90.00
_cell.angle_gamma   90.00
#
_symmetry.space_group_name_H-M   'P 1'
#
loop_
_entity.id
_entity.type
_entity.pdbx_description
1 polymer ?
#
loop_
_entity_poly.entity_id
_entity_poly.type
_entity_poly.pdbx_seq_one_letter_code
_entity_poly.pdbx_strand_id
1 'polypeptide(L)'
;MEVGDEVPVAFDGGIDVLERLLRILPSSPSLDAIIVSFDIETSGTKGHSLRPNRKEVKGVREVGFAVLDTRVMFSTEQESAQSLAKSESPTILTQQFSTSHASEDFEDCDATDFKECIFSKTFYVAKDHLVATITRCFQFPEDAAHQDTTDDDGDKYNQPSPGLRTVVIVGHSPQRDLEIIRRLGVSIDRIVPVAAIVDTYRLSRHILGTESPLNKGGHAPLQKHALSDVLTELGVPHNWHDLHNAGNDATYTLHALILLAARWAEHNGETAAAVGLCAFVEGELAVPRWTPVRKALGAHRAEEELRDPVKRLGSGLVAVATSLRPSLRQEK
;
A
#
# COMPACT_ATOMS: atom_id res chain seq x y z
N MET A 1 21.97 -21.71 -16.61
CA MET A 1 20.67 -21.13 -16.25
C MET A 1 20.78 -19.66 -16.50
N GLU A 2 20.12 -19.17 -17.54
CA GLU A 2 20.00 -17.73 -17.76
C GLU A 2 19.24 -17.14 -16.57
N VAL A 3 19.79 -16.08 -16.00
CA VAL A 3 19.08 -15.28 -15.01
C VAL A 3 17.99 -14.57 -15.79
N GLY A 4 16.76 -15.07 -15.73
CA GLY A 4 15.62 -14.32 -16.27
C GLY A 4 15.62 -12.93 -15.65
N ASP A 5 15.46 -11.90 -16.48
CA ASP A 5 15.48 -10.52 -16.03
C ASP A 5 14.34 -10.32 -15.01
N GLU A 6 14.69 -10.01 -13.75
CA GLU A 6 13.71 -9.66 -12.71
C GLU A 6 12.86 -8.48 -13.20
N VAL A 7 11.55 -8.51 -12.92
CA VAL A 7 10.65 -7.40 -13.26
C VAL A 7 11.14 -6.13 -12.55
N PRO A 8 11.56 -5.08 -13.29
CA PRO A 8 12.06 -3.87 -12.66
C PRO A 8 10.92 -3.05 -12.06
N VAL A 9 11.26 -2.17 -11.11
CA VAL A 9 10.33 -1.11 -10.68
C VAL A 9 9.95 -0.26 -11.87
N ALA A 10 8.65 -0.07 -12.07
CA ALA A 10 8.10 0.64 -13.21
C ALA A 10 8.62 2.09 -13.30
N PHE A 11 8.78 2.56 -14.53
CA PHE A 11 9.22 3.92 -14.81
C PHE A 11 8.21 4.95 -14.26
N ASP A 12 8.70 6.10 -13.78
CA ASP A 12 7.89 7.13 -13.10
C ASP A 12 6.96 6.62 -12.00
N GLY A 13 7.33 5.50 -11.37
CA GLY A 13 6.55 4.87 -10.31
C GLY A 13 5.41 3.97 -10.81
N GLY A 14 5.20 3.86 -12.12
CA GLY A 14 4.18 2.99 -12.73
C GLY A 14 2.85 3.68 -13.01
N ILE A 15 2.88 4.91 -13.53
CA ILE A 15 1.68 5.69 -13.83
C ILE A 15 0.81 5.05 -14.92
N ASP A 16 1.45 4.47 -15.93
CA ASP A 16 0.81 3.70 -17.00
C ASP A 16 0.14 2.42 -16.46
N VAL A 17 0.79 1.77 -15.50
CA VAL A 17 0.23 0.62 -14.78
C VAL A 17 -0.98 1.05 -13.94
N LEU A 18 -0.89 2.20 -13.26
CA LEU A 18 -1.96 2.76 -12.45
C LEU A 18 -3.22 3.03 -13.28
N GLU A 19 -3.06 3.63 -14.46
CA GLU A 19 -4.15 3.91 -15.40
C GLU A 19 -4.89 2.63 -15.82
N ARG A 20 -4.14 1.57 -16.11
CA ARG A 20 -4.68 0.28 -16.55
C ARG A 20 -5.34 -0.49 -15.41
N LEU A 21 -4.72 -0.50 -14.21
CA LEU A 21 -5.24 -1.17 -13.03
C LEU A 21 -6.56 -0.57 -12.56
N LEU A 22 -6.62 0.76 -12.48
CA LEU A 22 -7.74 1.47 -11.88
C LEU A 22 -8.70 2.06 -12.91
N ARG A 23 -8.56 1.65 -14.18
CA ARG A 23 -9.44 2.01 -15.31
C ARG A 23 -9.67 3.52 -15.41
N ILE A 24 -8.59 4.30 -15.21
CA ILE A 24 -8.66 5.76 -15.15
C ILE A 24 -8.99 6.32 -16.54
N LEU A 25 -8.22 5.91 -17.55
CA LEU A 25 -8.38 6.36 -18.92
C LEU A 25 -9.11 5.30 -19.75
N PRO A 26 -10.22 5.65 -20.44
CA PRO A 26 -10.96 4.71 -21.28
C PRO A 26 -10.13 4.11 -22.43
N SER A 27 -9.07 4.80 -22.86
CA SER A 27 -8.17 4.36 -23.93
C SER A 27 -7.18 3.28 -23.50
N SER A 28 -6.96 3.11 -22.19
CA SER A 28 -5.94 2.20 -21.67
C SER A 28 -6.54 0.81 -21.46
N PRO A 29 -5.93 -0.27 -21.99
CA PRO A 29 -6.46 -1.62 -21.79
C PRO A 29 -6.41 -1.99 -20.31
N SER A 30 -7.55 -2.41 -19.76
CA SER A 30 -7.65 -2.78 -18.35
C SER A 30 -6.67 -3.90 -17.99
N LEU A 31 -6.14 -3.83 -16.79
CA LEU A 31 -5.30 -4.88 -16.22
C LEU A 31 -6.07 -5.57 -15.10
N ASP A 32 -6.51 -6.80 -15.36
CA ASP A 32 -7.07 -7.69 -14.33
C ASP A 32 -5.92 -8.31 -13.54
N ALA A 33 -5.76 -7.87 -12.30
CA ALA A 33 -4.71 -8.33 -11.40
C ALA A 33 -5.13 -8.24 -9.92
N ILE A 34 -4.36 -8.91 -9.08
CA ILE A 34 -4.34 -8.70 -7.64
C ILE A 34 -3.29 -7.64 -7.32
N ILE A 35 -3.69 -6.57 -6.64
CA ILE A 35 -2.78 -5.56 -6.13
C ILE A 35 -2.29 -6.01 -4.76
N VAL A 36 -0.99 -6.19 -4.60
CA VAL A 36 -0.35 -6.58 -3.34
C VAL A 36 0.58 -5.47 -2.89
N SER A 37 0.13 -4.68 -1.93
CA SER A 37 0.99 -3.75 -1.20
C SER A 37 1.70 -4.50 -0.07
N PHE A 38 2.98 -4.24 0.15
CA PHE A 38 3.74 -4.90 1.22
C PHE A 38 4.79 -3.97 1.84
N ASP A 39 5.13 -4.25 3.08
CA ASP A 39 6.18 -3.55 3.84
C ASP A 39 6.90 -4.51 4.78
N ILE A 40 8.19 -4.28 5.05
CA ILE A 40 9.01 -5.12 5.93
C ILE A 40 9.80 -4.27 6.92
N GLU A 41 9.54 -4.50 8.21
CA GLU A 41 10.32 -3.91 9.28
C GLU A 41 11.45 -4.83 9.75
N THR A 42 12.62 -4.24 10.04
CA THR A 42 13.84 -4.98 10.41
C THR A 42 14.43 -4.51 11.74
N SER A 43 15.02 -5.43 12.51
CA SER A 43 15.80 -5.15 13.73
C SER A 43 17.07 -4.38 13.38
N GLY A 44 17.06 -3.07 13.60
CA GLY A 44 18.26 -2.26 13.49
C GLY A 44 18.02 -0.82 13.91
N THR A 45 18.97 -0.23 14.63
CA THR A 45 19.00 1.22 14.84
C THR A 45 18.95 1.92 13.48
N LYS A 46 18.01 2.86 13.33
CA LYS A 46 17.86 3.73 12.15
C LYS A 46 19.25 4.11 11.59
N GLY A 47 19.63 3.56 10.44
CA GLY A 47 20.86 3.96 9.74
C GLY A 47 21.95 2.92 9.51
N HIS A 48 21.84 1.68 10.01
CA HIS A 48 22.70 0.60 9.49
C HIS A 48 22.13 0.06 8.17
N SER A 49 22.44 0.78 7.08
CA SER A 49 22.29 0.33 5.69
C SER A 49 22.58 -1.17 5.59
N LEU A 50 21.68 -1.91 4.95
CA LEU A 50 21.89 -3.29 4.53
C LEU A 50 23.25 -3.36 3.83
N ARG A 51 24.29 -3.82 4.55
CA ARG A 51 25.63 -3.87 3.96
C ARG A 51 25.54 -4.79 2.73
N PRO A 52 25.95 -4.33 1.53
CA PRO A 52 25.75 -5.04 0.28
C PRO A 52 26.40 -6.44 0.27
N ASN A 53 27.38 -6.68 1.15
CA ASN A 53 28.13 -7.94 1.24
C ASN A 53 27.63 -8.92 2.31
N ARG A 54 26.55 -8.62 3.05
CA ARG A 54 25.97 -9.59 3.99
C ARG A 54 24.91 -10.43 3.29
N LYS A 55 25.21 -11.73 3.11
CA LYS A 55 24.29 -12.74 2.58
C LYS A 55 23.09 -13.03 3.48
N GLU A 56 23.19 -12.73 4.78
CA GLU A 56 22.17 -13.08 5.76
C GLU A 56 21.36 -11.84 6.16
N VAL A 57 20.04 -11.88 5.92
CA VAL A 57 19.09 -10.93 6.49
C VAL A 57 18.91 -11.29 7.96
N LYS A 58 19.62 -10.61 8.85
CA LYS A 58 19.37 -10.75 10.30
C LYS A 58 18.29 -9.75 10.70
N GLY A 59 17.23 -10.28 11.32
CA GLY A 59 16.21 -9.47 11.97
C GLY A 59 15.22 -8.85 11.00
N VAL A 60 14.48 -9.63 10.21
CA VAL A 60 13.10 -9.22 9.91
C VAL A 60 12.33 -9.28 11.23
N ARG A 61 11.45 -8.32 11.50
CA ARG A 61 10.62 -8.25 12.71
C ARG A 61 9.15 -8.32 12.39
N GLU A 62 8.74 -7.59 11.36
CA GLU A 62 7.37 -7.53 10.91
C GLU A 62 7.32 -7.62 9.39
N VAL A 63 6.24 -8.21 8.90
CA VAL A 63 5.91 -8.23 7.48
C VAL A 63 4.43 -7.94 7.36
N GLY A 64 4.11 -6.92 6.58
CA GLY A 64 2.75 -6.49 6.30
C GLY A 64 2.38 -6.71 4.85
N PHE A 65 1.13 -7.09 4.62
CA PHE A 65 0.53 -7.17 3.30
C PHE A 65 -0.84 -6.51 3.31
N ALA A 66 -1.17 -5.80 2.25
CA ALA A 66 -2.52 -5.34 1.95
C ALA A 66 -2.88 -5.72 0.52
N VAL A 67 -3.98 -6.45 0.37
CA VAL A 67 -4.36 -7.10 -0.88
C VAL A 67 -5.70 -6.57 -1.36
N LEU A 68 -5.78 -6.22 -2.65
CA LEU A 68 -7.01 -5.81 -3.33
C LEU A 68 -7.13 -6.53 -4.67
N ASP A 69 -8.24 -7.26 -4.86
CA ASP A 69 -8.60 -7.80 -6.16
C ASP A 69 -9.31 -6.72 -6.98
N THR A 70 -8.74 -6.36 -8.14
CA THR A 70 -9.32 -5.37 -9.06
C THR A 70 -10.72 -5.76 -9.54
N ARG A 71 -11.09 -7.05 -9.56
CA ARG A 71 -12.44 -7.50 -9.91
C ARG A 71 -13.49 -7.03 -8.92
N VAL A 72 -13.16 -6.96 -7.63
CA VAL A 72 -14.10 -6.51 -6.59
C VAL A 72 -14.39 -5.02 -6.78
N MET A 73 -13.35 -4.24 -7.07
CA MET A 73 -13.46 -2.79 -7.24
C MET A 73 -14.36 -2.36 -8.42
N PHE A 74 -14.45 -3.19 -9.47
CA PHE A 74 -15.21 -2.89 -10.69
C PHE A 74 -16.35 -3.87 -10.96
N SER A 75 -16.81 -4.61 -9.95
CA SER A 75 -17.94 -5.53 -10.11
C SER A 75 -19.24 -4.77 -10.38
N THR A 76 -19.97 -5.18 -11.41
CA THR A 76 -21.23 -4.59 -11.89
C THR A 76 -22.34 -4.51 -10.83
N GLU A 77 -22.26 -5.30 -9.75
CA GLU A 77 -23.21 -5.24 -8.62
C GLU A 77 -22.90 -4.09 -7.63
N GLN A 78 -21.71 -3.49 -7.71
CA GLN A 78 -21.24 -2.42 -6.80
C GLN A 78 -21.20 -1.03 -7.46
N GLU A 79 -21.73 -0.86 -8.67
CA GLU A 79 -21.70 0.41 -9.43
C GLU A 79 -22.46 1.59 -8.80
N SER A 80 -23.18 1.38 -7.69
CA SER A 80 -23.62 2.52 -6.88
C SER A 80 -22.58 2.81 -5.80
N ALA A 81 -21.97 4.00 -5.83
CA ALA A 81 -21.12 4.52 -4.76
C ALA A 81 -21.79 4.45 -3.36
N GLN A 82 -23.13 4.37 -3.32
CA GLN A 82 -23.92 4.17 -2.10
C GLN A 82 -23.88 2.74 -1.54
N SER A 83 -23.55 1.73 -2.35
CA SER A 83 -23.41 0.33 -1.94
C SER A 83 -22.06 0.08 -1.26
N LEU A 84 -20.97 0.64 -1.79
CA LEU A 84 -19.62 0.51 -1.21
C LEU A 84 -19.53 1.13 0.19
N ALA A 85 -20.20 2.26 0.42
CA ALA A 85 -20.27 2.91 1.73
C ALA A 85 -21.02 2.12 2.82
N LYS A 86 -21.69 1.01 2.46
CA LYS A 86 -22.48 0.16 3.39
C LYS A 86 -21.88 -1.22 3.62
N SER A 87 -20.72 -1.54 3.04
CA SER A 87 -20.06 -2.82 3.32
C SER A 87 -19.60 -2.84 4.78
N GLU A 88 -20.08 -3.81 5.56
CA GLU A 88 -19.60 -4.04 6.93
C GLU A 88 -18.23 -4.71 6.98
N SER A 89 -17.72 -5.20 5.83
CA SER A 89 -16.43 -5.88 5.71
C SER A 89 -15.48 -5.09 4.81
N PRO A 90 -14.19 -4.99 5.18
CA PRO A 90 -13.20 -4.32 4.37
C PRO A 90 -12.95 -5.08 3.06
N THR A 91 -12.79 -4.33 1.98
CA THR A 91 -12.42 -4.87 0.67
C THR A 91 -10.91 -5.13 0.59
N ILE A 92 -10.11 -4.28 1.24
CA ILE A 92 -8.67 -4.47 1.35
C ILE A 92 -8.39 -5.48 2.47
N LEU A 93 -7.88 -6.65 2.08
CA LEU A 93 -7.46 -7.66 3.03
C LEU A 93 -6.06 -7.34 3.55
N THR A 94 -5.96 -6.99 4.82
CA THR A 94 -4.67 -6.76 5.48
C THR A 94 -4.21 -8.01 6.21
N GLN A 95 -2.92 -8.33 6.14
CA GLN A 95 -2.27 -9.38 6.91
C GLN A 95 -1.01 -8.82 7.57
N GLN A 96 -0.89 -9.02 8.88
CA GLN A 96 0.26 -8.58 9.66
C GLN A 96 0.92 -9.80 10.30
N PHE A 97 2.23 -9.95 10.09
CA PHE A 97 3.04 -10.99 10.70
C PHE A 97 4.17 -10.39 11.53
N SER A 98 4.52 -11.05 12.64
CA SER A 98 5.71 -10.72 13.42
C SER A 98 6.55 -11.96 13.67
N THR A 99 7.87 -11.84 13.52
CA THR A 99 8.81 -12.94 13.82
C THR A 99 9.31 -12.96 15.25
N SER A 100 8.82 -12.02 16.06
CA SER A 100 9.29 -11.80 17.41
C SER A 100 8.13 -11.83 18.38
N HIS A 101 8.42 -12.17 19.63
CA HIS A 101 7.43 -12.03 20.68
C HIS A 101 7.27 -10.54 20.97
N ALA A 102 6.05 -10.08 20.77
CA ALA A 102 5.69 -8.68 20.68
C ALA A 102 6.04 -7.86 21.96
N SER A 103 6.31 -8.48 23.11
CA SER A 103 6.75 -7.77 24.32
C SER A 103 8.18 -7.20 24.29
N GLU A 104 9.07 -7.64 23.42
CA GLU A 104 10.49 -7.22 23.45
C GLU A 104 10.90 -6.28 22.32
N ASP A 105 10.07 -6.15 21.29
CA ASP A 105 10.49 -5.57 20.01
C ASP A 105 9.81 -4.23 19.67
N PHE A 106 8.54 -4.00 20.00
CA PHE A 106 7.95 -2.69 19.73
C PHE A 106 8.55 -1.65 20.69
N GLU A 107 9.26 -0.64 20.14
CA GLU A 107 9.93 0.42 20.95
C GLU A 107 8.94 1.16 21.88
N ASP A 108 7.62 1.04 21.63
CA ASP A 108 6.54 1.71 22.35
C ASP A 108 5.39 0.79 22.83
N CYS A 109 5.55 -0.54 22.87
CA CYS A 109 4.49 -1.45 23.35
C CYS A 109 4.94 -2.36 24.52
N ASP A 110 4.82 -1.87 25.75
CA ASP A 110 5.16 -2.66 26.96
C ASP A 110 4.20 -3.83 27.25
N ALA A 111 3.09 -3.95 26.53
CA ALA A 111 2.18 -5.08 26.57
C ALA A 111 1.44 -5.18 25.24
N THR A 112 1.67 -6.26 24.50
CA THR A 112 1.11 -6.48 23.18
C THR A 112 -0.02 -7.50 23.27
N ASP A 113 -1.24 -7.11 22.90
CA ASP A 113 -2.34 -8.05 22.68
C ASP A 113 -2.38 -8.56 21.23
N PHE A 114 -1.31 -8.33 20.45
CA PHE A 114 -1.19 -8.64 19.03
C PHE A 114 -2.18 -7.85 18.16
N LYS A 115 -2.54 -6.63 18.60
CA LYS A 115 -3.46 -5.71 17.89
C LYS A 115 -2.80 -4.37 17.53
N GLU A 116 -1.50 -4.38 17.26
CA GLU A 116 -0.71 -3.18 16.94
C GLU A 116 -1.06 -2.64 15.54
N CYS A 117 -1.31 -3.54 14.59
CA CYS A 117 -1.89 -3.21 13.30
C CYS A 117 -3.39 -2.91 13.47
N ILE A 118 -3.86 -1.74 13.04
CA ILE A 118 -5.25 -1.31 13.18
C ILE A 118 -6.19 -1.98 12.17
N PHE A 119 -5.62 -2.65 11.17
CA PHE A 119 -6.36 -3.27 10.06
C PHE A 119 -6.42 -4.80 10.14
N SER A 120 -5.51 -5.45 10.87
CA SER A 120 -5.44 -6.91 10.92
C SER A 120 -4.62 -7.43 12.10
N LYS A 121 -4.97 -8.63 12.59
CA LYS A 121 -4.41 -9.16 13.82
C LYS A 121 -2.97 -9.51 13.54
N THR A 122 -2.07 -9.18 14.46
CA THR A 122 -0.68 -9.60 14.34
C THR A 122 -0.57 -11.11 14.57
N PHE A 123 -0.08 -11.84 13.58
CA PHE A 123 0.19 -13.27 13.69
C PHE A 123 1.68 -13.49 13.93
N TYR A 124 2.01 -14.25 14.97
CA TYR A 124 3.38 -14.71 15.17
C TYR A 124 3.75 -15.75 14.10
N VAL A 125 4.91 -15.59 13.48
CA VAL A 125 5.51 -16.55 12.54
C VAL A 125 6.93 -16.88 12.96
N ALA A 126 7.24 -18.15 13.16
CA ALA A 126 8.60 -18.55 13.45
C ALA A 126 9.52 -18.26 12.24
N LYS A 127 10.80 -17.96 12.51
CA LYS A 127 11.76 -17.51 11.48
C LYS A 127 11.94 -18.51 10.33
N ASP A 128 11.88 -19.80 10.63
CA ASP A 128 11.96 -20.90 9.66
C ASP A 128 10.70 -21.03 8.79
N HIS A 129 9.56 -20.49 9.23
CA HIS A 129 8.32 -20.43 8.46
C HIS A 129 8.13 -19.11 7.69
N LEU A 130 8.94 -18.08 7.95
CA LEU A 130 8.79 -16.76 7.35
C LEU A 130 8.76 -16.78 5.81
N VAL A 131 9.69 -17.50 5.19
CA VAL A 131 9.80 -17.62 3.73
C VAL A 131 8.54 -18.24 3.12
N ALA A 132 8.03 -19.30 3.74
CA ALA A 132 6.81 -19.96 3.30
C ALA A 132 5.58 -19.04 3.46
N THR A 133 5.53 -18.27 4.54
CA THR A 133 4.47 -17.28 4.79
C THR A 133 4.48 -16.18 3.73
N ILE A 134 5.63 -15.56 3.46
CA ILE A 134 5.77 -14.52 2.42
C ILE A 134 5.35 -15.08 1.05
N THR A 135 5.84 -16.28 0.71
CA THR A 135 5.50 -16.94 -0.57
C THR A 135 3.99 -17.11 -0.73
N ARG A 136 3.32 -17.58 0.32
CA ARG A 136 1.86 -17.78 0.31
C ARG A 136 1.09 -16.47 0.14
N CYS A 137 1.56 -15.37 0.73
CA CYS A 137 0.91 -14.06 0.63
C CYS A 137 0.95 -13.45 -0.79
N PHE A 138 1.77 -13.98 -1.69
CA PHE A 138 1.75 -13.59 -3.10
C PHE A 138 0.91 -14.53 -3.99
N GLN A 139 0.58 -15.74 -3.52
CA GLN A 139 -0.06 -16.78 -4.34
C GLN A 139 -1.58 -16.72 -4.26
N PHE A 140 -2.20 -16.26 -5.35
CA PHE A 140 -3.66 -16.17 -5.50
C PHE A 140 -4.12 -17.12 -6.59
N PRO A 141 -4.84 -18.20 -6.27
CA PRO A 141 -5.39 -19.10 -7.29
C PRO A 141 -6.37 -18.37 -8.22
N GLU A 142 -6.36 -18.73 -9.50
CA GLU A 142 -7.42 -18.37 -10.43
C GLU A 142 -8.70 -19.11 -10.05
N ASP A 143 -9.84 -18.44 -10.12
CA ASP A 143 -11.13 -19.08 -9.88
C ASP A 143 -11.35 -20.19 -10.92
N ALA A 144 -11.74 -21.39 -10.45
CA ALA A 144 -11.97 -22.55 -11.31
C ALA A 144 -13.02 -22.31 -12.42
N ALA A 145 -13.84 -21.26 -12.30
CA ALA A 145 -14.84 -20.86 -13.28
C ALA A 145 -14.27 -20.15 -14.53
N HIS A 146 -13.00 -19.73 -14.51
CA HIS A 146 -12.34 -19.05 -15.63
C HIS A 146 -11.25 -19.90 -16.32
N GLN A 147 -11.14 -21.19 -15.97
CA GLN A 147 -10.36 -22.15 -16.76
C GLN A 147 -11.14 -22.54 -18.02
N ASP A 148 -11.22 -21.62 -18.98
CA ASP A 148 -11.64 -21.96 -20.32
C ASP A 148 -10.61 -22.91 -20.92
N THR A 149 -11.09 -24.09 -21.30
CA THR A 149 -10.36 -25.15 -21.97
C THR A 149 -9.76 -24.63 -23.27
N THR A 150 -8.51 -24.20 -23.24
CA THR A 150 -7.67 -24.14 -24.44
C THR A 150 -6.59 -25.20 -24.29
N ASP A 151 -6.98 -26.41 -24.67
CA ASP A 151 -6.06 -27.42 -25.14
C ASP A 151 -5.38 -26.87 -26.40
N ASP A 152 -4.11 -26.46 -26.33
CA ASP A 152 -3.19 -26.64 -27.46
C ASP A 152 -1.69 -26.53 -27.07
N ASP A 153 -0.95 -27.48 -27.61
CA ASP A 153 0.50 -27.73 -27.70
C ASP A 153 1.53 -26.93 -26.86
N GLY A 154 2.20 -27.67 -25.96
CA GLY A 154 3.62 -27.99 -26.20
C GLY A 154 4.71 -26.98 -25.84
N ASP A 155 4.81 -26.51 -24.58
CA ASP A 155 6.14 -26.19 -24.01
C ASP A 155 6.13 -26.20 -22.46
N LYS A 156 6.65 -27.28 -21.86
CA LYS A 156 6.35 -27.67 -20.48
C LYS A 156 7.41 -27.28 -19.43
N TYR A 157 8.37 -26.42 -19.75
CA TYR A 157 9.54 -26.20 -18.88
C TYR A 157 9.85 -24.77 -18.44
N ASN A 158 9.00 -23.77 -18.73
CA ASN A 158 9.23 -22.39 -18.25
C ASN A 158 7.95 -21.56 -17.98
N GLN A 159 6.79 -22.20 -17.82
CA GLN A 159 5.53 -21.46 -17.59
C GLN A 159 5.32 -21.21 -16.08
N PRO A 160 4.92 -19.99 -15.67
CA PRO A 160 4.47 -19.72 -14.30
C PRO A 160 3.34 -20.69 -13.93
N SER A 161 3.30 -21.09 -12.66
CA SER A 161 2.39 -22.12 -12.12
C SER A 161 0.98 -21.99 -12.72
N PRO A 162 0.51 -22.96 -13.54
CA PRO A 162 -0.79 -22.85 -14.19
C PRO A 162 -1.89 -22.69 -13.13
N GLY A 163 -2.67 -21.62 -13.23
CA GLY A 163 -3.80 -21.33 -12.35
C GLY A 163 -3.53 -20.36 -11.20
N LEU A 164 -2.54 -19.46 -11.30
CA LEU A 164 -2.41 -18.31 -10.39
C LEU A 164 -2.76 -16.99 -11.09
N ARG A 165 -3.43 -16.08 -10.38
CA ARG A 165 -3.72 -14.71 -10.82
C ARG A 165 -2.42 -13.91 -10.99
N THR A 166 -2.45 -13.00 -11.96
CA THR A 166 -1.42 -11.97 -12.13
C THR A 166 -1.41 -11.01 -10.94
N VAL A 167 -0.23 -10.63 -10.48
CA VAL A 167 -0.01 -9.71 -9.36
C VAL A 167 0.65 -8.41 -9.83
N VAL A 168 0.21 -7.28 -9.27
CA VAL A 168 0.98 -6.03 -9.25
C VAL A 168 1.45 -5.77 -7.83
N ILE A 169 2.76 -5.65 -7.67
CA ILE A 169 3.39 -5.38 -6.38
C ILE A 169 3.43 -3.87 -6.16
N VAL A 170 3.07 -3.41 -4.97
CA VAL A 170 3.06 -2.00 -4.61
C VAL A 170 3.88 -1.82 -3.34
N GLY A 171 4.63 -0.73 -3.26
CA GLY A 171 5.21 -0.28 -2.00
C GLY A 171 5.52 1.20 -2.01
N HIS A 172 6.02 1.71 -0.89
CA HIS A 172 6.48 3.09 -0.77
C HIS A 172 8.01 3.12 -0.70
N SER A 173 8.67 3.28 -1.85
CA SER A 173 10.10 2.93 -2.04
C SER A 173 10.41 1.43 -1.84
N PRO A 174 9.74 0.50 -2.57
CA PRO A 174 9.77 -0.94 -2.32
C PRO A 174 11.12 -1.62 -2.56
N GLN A 175 12.12 -0.92 -3.11
CA GLN A 175 13.39 -1.53 -3.53
C GLN A 175 14.12 -2.21 -2.36
N ARG A 176 14.04 -1.62 -1.16
CA ARG A 176 14.65 -2.19 0.05
C ARG A 176 13.95 -3.49 0.44
N ASP A 177 12.62 -3.51 0.45
CA ASP A 177 11.83 -4.65 0.87
C ASP A 177 11.96 -5.81 -0.12
N LEU A 178 11.96 -5.51 -1.42
CA LEU A 178 12.26 -6.48 -2.48
C LEU A 178 13.67 -7.08 -2.33
N GLU A 179 14.67 -6.26 -2.00
CA GLU A 179 16.02 -6.76 -1.73
C GLU A 179 16.05 -7.67 -0.50
N ILE A 180 15.30 -7.35 0.55
CA ILE A 180 15.16 -8.20 1.74
C ILE A 180 14.54 -9.54 1.36
N ILE A 181 13.41 -9.54 0.63
CA ILE A 181 12.73 -10.76 0.15
C ILE A 181 13.70 -11.63 -0.68
N ARG A 182 14.46 -11.01 -1.59
CA ARG A 182 15.46 -11.71 -2.42
C ARG A 182 16.54 -12.36 -1.56
N ARG A 183 17.06 -11.65 -0.56
CA ARG A 183 18.09 -12.16 0.36
C ARG A 183 17.55 -13.25 1.30
N LEU A 184 16.24 -13.30 1.54
CA LEU A 184 15.57 -14.43 2.19
C LEU A 184 15.41 -15.66 1.28
N GLY A 185 15.79 -15.55 0.00
CA GLY A 185 15.73 -16.64 -0.97
C GLY A 185 14.41 -16.74 -1.73
N VAL A 186 13.57 -15.70 -1.69
CA VAL A 186 12.31 -15.64 -2.43
C VAL A 186 12.49 -14.79 -3.69
N SER A 187 12.23 -15.38 -4.85
CA SER A 187 12.10 -14.67 -6.14
C SER A 187 10.63 -14.62 -6.50
N ILE A 188 9.99 -13.45 -6.35
CA ILE A 188 8.52 -13.32 -6.47
C ILE A 188 8.06 -13.66 -7.90
N ASP A 189 8.82 -13.22 -8.90
CA ASP A 189 8.64 -13.50 -10.33
C ASP A 189 8.66 -15.01 -10.67
N ARG A 190 9.28 -15.83 -9.82
CA ARG A 190 9.34 -17.29 -9.99
C ARG A 190 8.19 -18.03 -9.33
N ILE A 191 7.47 -17.39 -8.42
CA ILE A 191 6.36 -18.02 -7.68
C ILE A 191 5.00 -17.59 -8.19
N VAL A 192 4.89 -16.40 -8.81
CA VAL A 192 3.64 -15.85 -9.37
C VAL A 192 3.89 -15.01 -10.63
N PRO A 193 2.90 -14.89 -11.54
CA PRO A 193 2.98 -13.95 -12.65
C PRO A 193 2.96 -12.51 -12.11
N VAL A 194 4.05 -11.77 -12.26
CA VAL A 194 4.15 -10.36 -11.85
C VAL A 194 4.01 -9.47 -13.08
N ALA A 195 2.97 -8.64 -13.14
CA ALA A 195 2.78 -7.70 -14.24
C ALA A 195 3.63 -6.43 -14.09
N ALA A 196 3.78 -5.94 -12.86
CA ALA A 196 4.49 -4.71 -12.57
C ALA A 196 4.86 -4.58 -11.10
N ILE A 197 5.81 -3.68 -10.82
CA ILE A 197 6.14 -3.20 -9.49
C ILE A 197 5.97 -1.69 -9.46
N VAL A 198 5.08 -1.20 -8.61
CA VAL A 198 4.64 0.20 -8.50
C VAL A 198 5.26 0.82 -7.24
N ASP A 199 5.80 2.03 -7.40
CA ASP A 199 6.47 2.77 -6.34
C ASP A 199 5.70 4.06 -6.02
N THR A 200 4.92 4.03 -4.94
CA THR A 200 4.06 5.15 -4.53
C THR A 200 4.85 6.39 -4.11
N TYR A 201 6.10 6.24 -3.67
CA TYR A 201 6.97 7.38 -3.38
C TYR A 201 7.25 8.15 -4.68
N ARG A 202 7.62 7.44 -5.76
CA ARG A 202 7.84 8.05 -7.08
C ARG A 202 6.55 8.61 -7.69
N LEU A 203 5.44 7.86 -7.62
CA LEU A 203 4.15 8.33 -8.11
C LEU A 203 3.72 9.62 -7.42
N SER A 204 3.85 9.70 -6.09
CA SER A 204 3.44 10.89 -5.35
C SER A 204 4.24 12.13 -5.75
N ARG A 205 5.55 11.97 -6.03
CA ARG A 205 6.40 13.06 -6.55
C ARG A 205 5.97 13.52 -7.92
N HIS A 206 5.57 12.58 -8.77
CA HIS A 206 5.11 12.87 -10.13
C HIS A 206 3.74 13.58 -10.11
N ILE A 207 2.76 12.99 -9.43
CA ILE A 207 1.35 13.41 -9.47
C ILE A 207 1.11 14.68 -8.64
N LEU A 208 1.68 14.78 -7.43
CA LEU A 208 1.45 15.95 -6.57
C LEU A 208 2.32 17.15 -6.98
N GLY A 209 3.43 16.89 -7.69
CA GLY A 209 4.26 17.90 -8.32
C GLY A 209 4.81 18.98 -7.38
N THR A 210 5.44 20.00 -7.95
CA THR A 210 6.09 21.10 -7.20
C THR A 210 5.12 22.03 -6.49
N GLU A 211 3.85 22.03 -6.91
CA GLU A 211 2.82 22.91 -6.35
C GLU A 211 2.20 22.37 -5.05
N SER A 212 2.46 21.10 -4.73
CA SER A 212 2.02 20.52 -3.46
C SER A 212 2.54 21.32 -2.26
N PRO A 213 1.72 21.53 -1.21
CA PRO A 213 2.15 21.99 0.11
C PRO A 213 3.38 21.26 0.65
N LEU A 214 3.55 19.97 0.33
CA LEU A 214 4.75 19.19 0.67
C LEU A 214 6.05 19.81 0.14
N ASN A 215 5.96 20.52 -0.98
CA ASN A 215 7.09 21.17 -1.64
C ASN A 215 7.31 22.62 -1.19
N LYS A 216 6.31 23.25 -0.54
CA LYS A 216 6.32 24.66 -0.09
C LYS A 216 6.88 24.86 1.33
N GLY A 217 7.07 23.79 2.11
CA GLY A 217 7.70 23.83 3.43
C GLY A 217 9.24 23.75 3.37
N GLY A 218 9.94 24.50 4.23
CA GLY A 218 11.41 24.54 4.35
C GLY A 218 12.08 23.25 4.87
N HIS A 219 11.39 22.11 4.78
CA HIS A 219 11.94 20.80 5.13
C HIS A 219 12.99 20.35 4.09
N ALA A 220 13.95 19.56 4.54
CA ALA A 220 15.02 19.04 3.69
C ALA A 220 14.45 18.31 2.45
N PRO A 221 15.02 18.50 1.25
CA PRO A 221 14.46 18.00 -0.01
C PRO A 221 14.31 16.47 -0.08
N LEU A 222 14.90 15.71 0.84
CA LEU A 222 14.86 14.24 0.90
C LEU A 222 13.73 13.68 1.78
N GLN A 223 13.10 14.48 2.65
CA GLN A 223 11.96 14.03 3.48
C GLN A 223 10.62 14.28 2.82
N LYS A 224 10.60 15.06 1.73
CA LYS A 224 9.38 15.37 0.99
C LYS A 224 8.85 14.06 0.39
N HIS A 225 7.58 13.78 0.62
CA HIS A 225 6.87 12.58 0.18
C HIS A 225 7.11 11.30 1.00
N ALA A 226 7.51 11.41 2.27
CA ALA A 226 7.36 10.25 3.18
C ALA A 226 5.89 9.80 3.23
N LEU A 227 5.63 8.54 3.58
CA LEU A 227 4.26 8.00 3.61
C LEU A 227 3.32 8.89 4.46
N SER A 228 3.74 9.30 5.66
CA SER A 228 3.00 10.23 6.53
C SER A 228 2.59 11.53 5.84
N ASP A 229 3.49 12.09 5.06
CA ASP A 229 3.30 13.36 4.37
C ASP A 229 2.31 13.20 3.22
N VAL A 230 2.46 12.12 2.44
CA VAL A 230 1.54 11.78 1.35
C VAL A 230 0.14 11.51 1.90
N LEU A 231 0.01 10.75 2.99
CA LEU A 231 -1.28 10.51 3.65
C LEU A 231 -1.92 11.81 4.14
N THR A 232 -1.13 12.70 4.74
CA THR A 232 -1.62 14.02 5.21
C THR A 232 -2.14 14.86 4.05
N GLU A 233 -1.38 14.94 2.95
CA GLU A 233 -1.74 15.69 1.74
C GLU A 233 -3.01 15.13 1.06
N LEU A 234 -3.17 13.81 1.06
CA LEU A 234 -4.33 13.12 0.51
C LEU A 234 -5.54 13.10 1.47
N GLY A 235 -5.41 13.66 2.67
CA GLY A 235 -6.50 13.71 3.66
C GLY A 235 -6.81 12.39 4.34
N VAL A 236 -5.88 11.42 4.33
CA VAL A 236 -6.06 10.11 4.96
C VAL A 236 -5.77 10.21 6.47
N PRO A 237 -6.76 9.92 7.34
CA PRO A 237 -6.56 9.98 8.78
C PRO A 237 -5.62 8.86 9.24
N HIS A 238 -4.57 9.26 9.94
CA HIS A 238 -3.60 8.37 10.57
C HIS A 238 -3.03 9.04 11.81
N ASN A 239 -2.60 8.24 12.78
CA ASN A 239 -1.78 8.74 13.89
C ASN A 239 -0.32 8.40 13.62
N TRP A 240 0.59 9.19 14.18
CA TRP A 240 2.03 8.96 14.02
C TRP A 240 2.48 7.57 14.51
N HIS A 241 1.77 7.00 15.50
CA HIS A 241 2.06 5.68 16.07
C HIS A 241 1.38 4.53 15.31
N ASP A 242 0.50 4.84 14.35
CA ASP A 242 -0.03 3.84 13.43
C ASP A 242 1.01 3.49 12.35
N LEU A 243 1.94 4.40 12.07
CA LEU A 243 3.07 4.21 11.18
C LEU A 243 4.20 3.43 11.88
N HIS A 244 5.11 2.82 11.10
CA HIS A 244 6.12 1.87 11.59
C HIS A 244 5.52 0.56 12.11
N ASN A 245 4.36 0.21 11.57
CA ASN A 245 3.81 -1.13 11.66
C ASN A 245 3.58 -1.61 10.23
N ALA A 246 4.26 -2.69 9.84
CA ALA A 246 4.34 -3.09 8.44
C ALA A 246 2.95 -3.29 7.80
N GLY A 247 2.00 -3.88 8.53
CA GLY A 247 0.63 -4.08 8.07
C GLY A 247 -0.13 -2.78 7.87
N ASN A 248 0.01 -1.82 8.80
CA ASN A 248 -0.56 -0.49 8.63
C ASN A 248 0.06 0.24 7.44
N ASP A 249 1.38 0.21 7.32
CA ASP A 249 2.11 0.91 6.25
C ASP A 249 1.78 0.32 4.87
N ALA A 250 1.62 -1.01 4.76
CA ALA A 250 1.13 -1.66 3.55
C ALA A 250 -0.29 -1.19 3.17
N THR A 251 -1.21 -1.13 4.12
CA THR A 251 -2.60 -0.71 3.86
C THR A 251 -2.70 0.77 3.55
N TYR A 252 -1.98 1.61 4.30
CA TYR A 252 -1.90 3.04 4.01
C TYR A 252 -1.25 3.33 2.67
N THR A 253 -0.24 2.57 2.26
CA THR A 253 0.36 2.64 0.93
C THR A 253 -0.68 2.35 -0.16
N LEU A 254 -1.56 1.37 0.06
CA LEU A 254 -2.62 1.06 -0.90
C LEU A 254 -3.71 2.15 -0.95
N HIS A 255 -4.11 2.72 0.19
CA HIS A 255 -4.97 3.91 0.21
C HIS A 255 -4.34 5.08 -0.54
N ALA A 256 -3.03 5.34 -0.31
CA ALA A 256 -2.30 6.39 -1.00
C ALA A 256 -2.26 6.14 -2.52
N LEU A 257 -2.03 4.90 -2.97
CA LEU A 257 -2.07 4.53 -4.39
C LEU A 257 -3.41 4.92 -5.04
N ILE A 258 -4.52 4.52 -4.41
CA ILE A 258 -5.88 4.74 -4.95
C ILE A 258 -6.22 6.25 -4.97
N LEU A 259 -5.84 7.00 -3.94
CA LEU A 259 -6.08 8.45 -3.91
C LEU A 259 -5.14 9.23 -4.83
N LEU A 260 -3.91 8.78 -5.04
CA LEU A 260 -3.03 9.33 -6.09
C LEU A 260 -3.63 9.10 -7.47
N ALA A 261 -4.22 7.93 -7.72
CA ALA A 261 -4.98 7.66 -8.94
C ALA A 261 -6.19 8.58 -9.07
N ALA A 262 -6.92 8.85 -7.99
CA ALA A 262 -8.04 9.80 -8.02
C ALA A 262 -7.57 11.21 -8.41
N ARG A 263 -6.44 11.68 -7.86
CA ARG A 263 -5.80 12.95 -8.24
C ARG A 263 -5.35 12.96 -9.71
N TRP A 264 -4.79 11.86 -10.18
CA TRP A 264 -4.39 11.72 -11.58
C TRP A 264 -5.59 11.76 -12.53
N ALA A 265 -6.66 11.05 -12.18
CA ALA A 265 -7.93 11.08 -12.92
C ALA A 265 -8.50 12.50 -12.99
N GLU A 266 -8.54 13.21 -11.86
CA GLU A 266 -8.99 14.61 -11.79
C GLU A 266 -8.17 15.52 -12.71
N HIS A 267 -6.84 15.41 -12.68
CA HIS A 267 -5.94 16.19 -13.54
C HIS A 267 -6.20 15.94 -15.05
N ASN A 268 -6.58 14.71 -15.41
CA ASN A 268 -6.89 14.33 -16.79
C ASN A 268 -8.36 14.57 -17.19
N GLY A 269 -9.18 15.16 -16.31
CA GLY A 269 -10.59 15.46 -16.58
C GLY A 269 -11.54 14.28 -16.39
N GLU A 270 -11.06 13.17 -15.83
CA GLU A 270 -11.84 11.94 -15.58
C GLU A 270 -12.54 12.00 -14.22
N THR A 271 -13.46 12.95 -14.07
CA THR A 271 -14.12 13.26 -12.78
C THR A 271 -14.89 12.07 -12.20
N ALA A 272 -15.56 11.27 -13.03
CA ALA A 272 -16.32 10.11 -12.56
C ALA A 272 -15.41 9.05 -11.92
N ALA A 273 -14.28 8.75 -12.56
CA ALA A 273 -13.28 7.84 -12.02
C ALA A 273 -12.69 8.40 -10.71
N ALA A 274 -12.31 9.69 -10.68
CA ALA A 274 -11.80 10.34 -9.48
C ALA A 274 -12.77 10.22 -8.27
N VAL A 275 -14.05 10.52 -8.49
CA VAL A 275 -15.09 10.42 -7.45
C VAL A 275 -15.27 8.97 -6.97
N GLY A 276 -15.31 8.00 -7.89
CA GLY A 276 -15.43 6.59 -7.54
C GLY A 276 -14.26 6.08 -6.69
N LEU A 277 -13.04 6.48 -7.05
CA LEU A 277 -11.82 6.12 -6.32
C LEU A 277 -11.79 6.73 -4.91
N CYS A 278 -12.16 8.01 -4.77
CA CYS A 278 -12.30 8.64 -3.46
C CYS A 278 -13.36 7.95 -2.60
N ALA A 279 -14.55 7.69 -3.16
CA ALA A 279 -15.64 7.04 -2.45
C ALA A 279 -15.27 5.61 -2.00
N PHE A 280 -14.49 4.88 -2.79
CA PHE A 280 -13.96 3.58 -2.40
C PHE A 280 -13.10 3.68 -1.15
N VAL A 281 -12.13 4.60 -1.12
CA VAL A 281 -11.24 4.77 0.04
C VAL A 281 -11.99 5.30 1.25
N GLU A 282 -12.95 6.22 1.08
CA GLU A 282 -13.83 6.67 2.16
C GLU A 282 -14.62 5.51 2.78
N GLY A 283 -15.11 4.58 1.96
CA GLY A 283 -15.76 3.35 2.42
C GLY A 283 -14.83 2.47 3.26
N GLU A 284 -13.61 2.20 2.76
CA GLU A 284 -12.59 1.42 3.49
C GLU A 284 -12.16 2.11 4.81
N LEU A 285 -12.16 3.45 4.83
CA LEU A 285 -11.84 4.24 6.02
C LEU A 285 -12.97 4.22 7.06
N ALA A 286 -14.22 4.02 6.64
CA ALA A 286 -15.39 3.98 7.52
C ALA A 286 -15.58 2.62 8.22
N VAL A 287 -14.96 1.54 7.73
CA VAL A 287 -15.05 0.21 8.34
C VAL A 287 -14.49 0.25 9.78
N PRO A 288 -15.23 -0.25 10.80
CA PRO A 288 -14.76 -0.26 12.18
C PRO A 288 -13.41 -0.97 12.34
N ARG A 289 -12.45 -0.27 12.94
CA ARG A 289 -11.13 -0.79 13.28
C ARG A 289 -11.05 -1.06 14.77
N TRP A 290 -10.31 -2.08 15.18
CA TRP A 290 -10.01 -2.16 16.61
C TRP A 290 -9.00 -1.09 17.00
N THR A 291 -9.07 -0.69 18.26
CA THR A 291 -8.11 0.23 18.85
C THR A 291 -6.97 -0.59 19.47
N PRO A 292 -5.71 -0.39 19.03
CA PRO A 292 -4.56 -1.03 19.65
C PRO A 292 -4.49 -0.71 21.15
N VAL A 293 -4.26 -1.72 21.98
CA VAL A 293 -4.04 -1.51 23.42
C VAL A 293 -2.56 -1.24 23.64
N ARG A 294 -2.15 0.04 23.67
CA ARG A 294 -0.76 0.43 23.97
C ARG A 294 -0.64 0.89 25.42
N LYS A 295 0.26 0.27 26.19
CA LYS A 295 0.38 0.50 27.65
C LYS A 295 1.56 1.39 28.10
N ALA A 296 2.36 2.01 27.22
CA ALA A 296 3.56 2.71 27.70
C ALA A 296 4.03 4.01 27.04
N LEU A 297 4.59 4.84 27.93
CA LEU A 297 5.42 6.07 27.91
C LEU A 297 5.21 7.14 26.83
N GLY A 298 4.88 6.80 25.58
CA GLY A 298 4.53 7.78 24.53
C GLY A 298 3.17 8.45 24.75
N ALA A 299 2.30 7.87 25.59
CA ALA A 299 1.00 8.44 25.95
C ALA A 299 1.10 9.82 26.64
N HIS A 300 2.24 10.16 27.26
CA HIS A 300 2.48 11.51 27.80
C HIS A 300 2.86 12.53 26.72
N ARG A 301 3.35 12.09 25.55
CA ARG A 301 3.55 13.00 24.41
C ARG A 301 2.21 13.39 23.78
N ALA A 302 1.22 12.49 23.83
CA ALA A 302 -0.16 12.81 23.47
C ALA A 302 -0.79 13.85 24.42
N GLU A 303 -0.45 13.86 25.72
CA GLU A 303 -0.85 14.93 26.66
C GLU A 303 -0.12 16.26 26.40
N GLU A 304 1.11 16.23 25.90
CA GLU A 304 1.89 17.42 25.53
C GLU A 304 1.42 18.01 24.18
N GLU A 305 1.01 17.17 23.22
CA GLU A 305 0.41 17.59 21.95
C GLU A 305 -1.07 18.01 22.07
N LEU A 306 -1.81 17.49 23.06
CA LEU A 306 -3.15 18.02 23.40
C LEU A 306 -3.10 19.47 23.91
N ARG A 307 -1.94 19.97 24.35
CA ARG A 307 -1.76 21.37 24.76
C ARG A 307 -1.60 22.34 23.60
N ASP A 308 -1.40 21.87 22.36
CA ASP A 308 -1.31 22.74 21.18
C ASP A 308 -2.31 22.34 20.05
N PRO A 309 -3.61 22.64 20.23
CA PRO A 309 -4.68 22.25 19.31
C PRO A 309 -4.62 22.92 17.93
N VAL A 310 -3.72 23.89 17.71
CA VAL A 310 -3.61 24.66 16.45
C VAL A 310 -3.16 23.77 15.29
N LYS A 311 -2.44 22.67 15.54
CA LYS A 311 -1.99 21.74 14.50
C LYS A 311 -3.09 20.79 13.98
N ARG A 312 -4.16 20.54 14.74
CA ARG A 312 -5.20 19.56 14.37
C ARG A 312 -6.33 20.14 13.52
N LEU A 313 -6.66 21.42 13.67
CA LEU A 313 -7.80 22.04 12.98
C LEU A 313 -7.44 22.71 11.64
N GLY A 314 -6.14 22.92 11.36
CA GLY A 314 -5.69 23.66 10.18
C GLY A 314 -5.56 22.86 8.88
N SER A 315 -5.40 21.53 8.94
CA SER A 315 -5.06 20.71 7.75
C SER A 315 -6.25 19.94 7.17
N GLY A 316 -7.14 19.37 8.01
CA GLY A 316 -8.25 18.54 7.52
C GLY A 316 -9.43 19.30 6.90
N LEU A 317 -9.75 20.49 7.41
CA LEU A 317 -10.89 21.29 6.92
C LEU A 317 -10.53 22.20 5.73
N VAL A 318 -9.26 22.56 5.57
CA VAL A 318 -8.81 23.45 4.49
C VAL A 318 -8.63 22.68 3.17
N ALA A 319 -8.21 21.41 3.21
CA ALA A 319 -8.04 20.60 2.00
C ALA A 319 -9.38 20.34 1.28
N VAL A 320 -10.45 20.05 2.02
CA VAL A 320 -11.79 19.79 1.45
C VAL A 320 -12.46 21.08 0.94
N ALA A 321 -12.27 22.21 1.62
CA ALA A 321 -12.88 23.47 1.22
C ALA A 321 -12.21 24.14 -0.01
N THR A 322 -10.95 23.81 -0.29
CA THR A 322 -10.21 24.42 -1.43
C THR A 322 -10.46 23.66 -2.75
N SER A 323 -10.83 22.38 -2.69
CA SER A 323 -11.09 21.54 -3.89
C SER A 323 -12.48 21.70 -4.52
N LEU A 324 -13.39 22.47 -3.89
CA LEU A 324 -14.78 22.62 -4.34
C LEU A 324 -15.13 24.01 -4.90
N ARG A 325 -14.15 24.86 -5.26
CA ARG A 325 -14.46 26.12 -5.96
C ARG A 325 -14.64 25.86 -7.46
N PRO A 326 -15.84 26.04 -8.04
CA PRO A 326 -15.97 26.11 -9.49
C PRO A 326 -15.26 27.37 -9.97
N SER A 327 -14.47 27.27 -11.03
CA SER A 327 -13.88 28.41 -11.70
C SER A 327 -14.99 29.30 -12.30
N LEU A 328 -15.42 30.32 -11.56
CA LEU A 328 -16.12 31.46 -12.11
C LEU A 328 -15.13 32.25 -12.97
N ARG A 329 -14.98 31.85 -14.24
CA ARG A 329 -14.39 32.73 -15.26
C ARG A 329 -15.37 33.88 -15.48
N GLN A 330 -14.95 35.07 -15.07
CA GLN A 330 -15.56 36.32 -15.49
C GLN A 330 -15.24 36.54 -16.97
N GLU A 331 -16.28 36.61 -17.80
CA GLU A 331 -16.21 37.35 -19.07
C GLU A 331 -16.16 38.86 -18.74
N LYS A 332 -15.13 39.52 -19.28
CA LYS A 332 -15.15 40.93 -19.67
C LYS A 332 -14.33 41.08 -20.94
#